data_AF-A0A7M3YFZ6-F1
#
_entry.id   AF-A0A7M3YFZ6-F1
#
_cell.length_a   1.000
_cell.length_b   1.000
_cell.length_c   1.000
_cell.angle_alpha   90.00
_cell.angle_beta   90.00
_cell.angle_gamma   90.00
#
_symmetry.space_group_name_H-M   'P 1'
#
loop_
_entity.id
_entity.type
_entity.pdbx_description
1 polymer ?
#
loop_
_entity_poly.entity_id
_entity_poly.type
_entity_poly.pdbx_seq_one_letter_code
_entity_poly.pdbx_strand_id
1 'polypeptide(L)'
;MIPDDAVDRLLEGCQTIAKQCEAQNIQGWEIVASQGYGRSLDIEAGRISLASGGGEGGFGVRVLQDGRYGYAHLVDPSGAEHAVSEACSIANASP
;
A
#
# COMPACT_ATOMS: atom_id res chain seq x y z
N MET A 1 -14.15 9.63 10.80
CA MET A 1 -13.07 10.40 11.45
C MET A 1 -11.86 9.52 11.36
N ILE A 2 -10.75 10.03 10.83
CA ILE A 2 -9.51 9.26 10.77
C ILE A 2 -9.01 9.05 12.21
N PRO A 3 -8.51 7.85 12.58
CA PRO A 3 -7.89 7.64 13.89
C PRO A 3 -6.72 8.59 14.11
N ASP A 4 -6.50 9.03 15.36
CA ASP A 4 -5.40 9.95 15.69
C ASP A 4 -4.02 9.31 15.47
N ASP A 5 -3.94 7.98 15.56
CA ASP A 5 -2.72 7.20 15.35
C ASP A 5 -2.52 6.72 13.90
N ALA A 6 -3.33 7.21 12.95
CA ALA A 6 -3.27 6.79 11.54
C ALA A 6 -1.88 7.02 10.91
N VAL A 7 -1.24 8.15 11.21
CA VAL A 7 0.10 8.49 10.69
C VAL A 7 1.14 7.51 11.23
N ASP A 8 1.09 7.19 12.53
CA ASP A 8 2.03 6.27 13.17
C ASP A 8 1.88 4.86 12.58
N ARG A 9 0.65 4.39 12.38
CA ARG A 9 0.39 3.09 11.75
C ARG A 9 0.90 3.01 10.31
N LEU A 10 0.73 4.07 9.52
CA LEU A 10 1.29 4.14 8.17
C LEU A 10 2.81 4.09 8.21
N LEU A 11 3.43 4.83 9.14
CA LEU A 11 4.88 4.85 9.29
C LEU A 11 5.43 3.47 9.72
N GLU A 12 4.79 2.81 10.69
CA GLU A 12 5.15 1.44 11.13
C GLU A 12 5.02 0.42 9.98
N GLY A 13 3.96 0.53 9.17
CA GLY A 13 3.77 -0.28 7.97
C GLY A 13 4.89 -0.06 6.96
N CYS A 14 5.23 1.20 6.66
CA CYS A 14 6.35 1.56 5.80
C CYS A 14 7.68 0.99 6.33
N GLN A 15 7.94 1.08 7.63
CA GLN A 15 9.16 0.54 8.23
C GLN A 15 9.22 -0.99 8.11
N THR A 16 8.09 -1.68 8.25
CA THR A 16 8.01 -3.14 8.07
C THR A 16 8.37 -3.54 6.64
N ILE A 17 7.85 -2.81 5.65
CA ILE A 17 8.15 -3.05 4.23
C ILE A 17 9.62 -2.70 3.92
N ALA A 18 10.12 -1.58 4.44
CA ALA A 18 11.51 -1.17 4.27
C ALA A 18 12.51 -2.24 4.76
N LYS A 19 12.24 -2.84 5.94
CA LYS A 19 13.05 -3.95 6.47
C LYS A 19 13.08 -5.15 5.52
N GLN A 20 11.98 -5.44 4.82
CA GLN A 20 11.96 -6.52 3.82
C GLN A 20 12.78 -6.17 2.59
N CYS A 21 12.72 -4.93 2.12
CA CYS A 21 13.58 -4.46 1.03
C CYS A 21 15.07 -4.56 1.39
N GLU A 22 15.43 -4.17 2.62
CA GLU A 22 16.80 -4.27 3.14
C GLU A 22 17.26 -5.73 3.27
N ALA A 23 16.42 -6.61 3.81
CA ALA A 23 16.73 -8.04 3.96
C ALA A 23 16.98 -8.73 2.60
N GLN A 24 16.35 -8.25 1.53
CA GLN A 24 16.51 -8.74 0.17
C GLN A 24 17.62 -8.04 -0.63
N ASN A 25 18.39 -7.13 -0.02
CA ASN A 25 19.50 -6.39 -0.64
C ASN A 25 19.11 -5.58 -1.89
N ILE A 26 17.92 -4.96 -1.87
CA ILE A 26 17.41 -4.18 -3.01
C ILE A 26 18.16 -2.85 -3.12
N GLN A 27 18.66 -2.52 -4.32
CA GLN A 27 19.50 -1.33 -4.57
C GLN A 27 18.78 -0.01 -4.28
N GLY A 28 17.49 0.08 -4.60
CA GLY A 28 16.67 1.24 -4.31
C GLY A 28 15.19 0.89 -4.23
N TRP A 29 14.45 1.57 -3.37
CA TRP A 29 13.03 1.33 -3.18
C TRP A 29 12.27 2.60 -2.79
N GLU A 30 10.97 2.63 -3.08
CA GLU A 30 10.02 3.63 -2.64
C GLU A 30 8.80 2.93 -2.06
N ILE A 31 8.25 3.46 -0.98
CA ILE A 31 7.00 2.98 -0.39
C ILE A 31 5.97 4.10 -0.44
N VAL A 32 4.80 3.80 -0.98
CA VAL A 32 3.64 4.69 -0.98
C VAL A 32 2.62 4.12 -0.02
N ALA A 33 2.14 4.90 0.92
CA ALA A 33 1.14 4.47 1.88
C ALA A 33 -0.05 5.44 1.87
N SER A 34 -1.25 4.90 1.94
CA SER A 34 -2.49 5.69 1.92
C SER A 34 -3.47 5.18 2.96
N GLN A 35 -4.20 6.10 3.56
CA GLN A 35 -5.31 5.80 4.45
C GLN A 35 -6.37 6.90 4.32
N GLY A 36 -7.61 6.48 4.07
CA GLY A 36 -8.76 7.35 3.92
C GLY A 36 -9.91 6.83 4.76
N TYR A 37 -10.74 7.74 5.27
CA TYR A 37 -12.00 7.37 5.92
C TYR A 37 -13.11 8.28 5.43
N GLY A 38 -14.19 7.67 4.97
CA GLY A 38 -15.28 8.37 4.31
C GLY A 38 -16.65 7.87 4.72
N ARG A 39 -17.65 8.63 4.26
CA ARG A 39 -19.05 8.24 4.28
C ARG A 39 -19.58 8.43 2.86
N SER A 40 -20.39 7.49 2.41
CA SER A 40 -21.06 7.55 1.12
C SER A 40 -22.56 7.50 1.34
N LEU A 41 -23.30 8.35 0.62
CA LEU A 41 -24.76 8.45 0.68
C LEU A 41 -25.30 8.55 -0.75
N ASP A 42 -26.07 7.56 -1.14
CA ASP A 42 -26.74 7.53 -2.44
C ASP A 42 -28.22 7.87 -2.26
N ILE A 43 -28.72 8.75 -3.12
CA ILE A 43 -30.12 9.20 -3.13
C ILE A 43 -30.72 8.90 -4.51
N GLU A 44 -31.77 8.09 -4.52
CA GLU A 44 -32.51 7.72 -5.73
C GLU A 44 -33.98 8.07 -5.55
N ALA A 45 -34.56 8.76 -6.55
CA ALA A 45 -35.96 9.21 -6.54
C ALA A 45 -36.38 9.93 -5.23
N GLY A 46 -35.46 10.71 -4.65
CA GLY A 46 -35.70 11.46 -3.41
C GLY A 46 -35.69 10.63 -2.13
N ARG A 47 -35.23 9.38 -2.18
CA ARG A 47 -35.05 8.49 -1.02
C ARG A 47 -33.61 8.04 -0.91
N ILE A 48 -33.15 7.77 0.31
CA ILE A 48 -31.83 7.17 0.55
C ILE A 48 -31.86 5.73 0.00
N SER A 49 -31.01 5.43 -0.99
CA SER A 49 -30.84 4.08 -1.53
C SER A 49 -29.67 3.36 -0.86
N LEU A 50 -28.61 4.07 -0.50
CA LEU A 50 -27.47 3.54 0.23
C LEU A 50 -26.93 4.57 1.22
N ALA A 51 -26.60 4.13 2.43
CA ALA A 51 -25.80 4.89 3.37
C ALA A 51 -24.71 3.98 3.90
N SER A 52 -23.46 4.28 3.60
CA SER A 52 -22.31 3.49 4.02
C SER A 52 -21.20 4.38 4.59
N GLY A 53 -20.28 3.75 5.31
CA GLY A 53 -19.08 4.37 5.82
C GLY A 53 -17.98 3.34 5.89
N GLY A 54 -16.75 3.76 5.64
CA GLY A 54 -15.64 2.83 5.54
C GLY A 54 -14.30 3.54 5.60
N GLY A 55 -13.28 2.71 5.83
CA GLY A 55 -11.89 3.09 5.61
C GLY A 55 -11.41 2.46 4.31
N GLU A 56 -10.53 3.16 3.61
CA GLU A 56 -9.70 2.64 2.55
C GLU A 56 -8.24 2.83 2.93
N GLY A 57 -7.36 2.01 2.39
CA GLY A 57 -5.94 2.16 2.63
C GLY A 57 -5.16 0.97 2.12
N GLY A 58 -3.84 1.13 2.18
CA GLY A 58 -2.90 0.15 1.68
C GLY A 58 -1.55 0.77 1.41
N PHE A 59 -0.65 -0.08 0.97
CA PHE A 59 0.74 0.21 0.71
C PHE A 59 1.09 -0.24 -0.70
N GLY A 60 2.05 0.46 -1.30
CA GLY A 60 2.70 0.09 -2.53
C GLY A 60 4.19 0.09 -2.32
N VAL A 61 4.89 -0.92 -2.85
CA VAL A 61 6.35 -0.97 -2.86
C VAL A 61 6.82 -0.96 -4.31
N ARG A 62 7.65 0.03 -4.64
CA ARG A 62 8.38 0.10 -5.90
C ARG A 62 9.84 -0.25 -5.64
N VAL A 63 10.39 -1.18 -6.40
CA VAL A 63 11.79 -1.59 -6.32
C VAL A 63 12.53 -1.18 -7.59
N LEU A 64 13.81 -0.85 -7.44
CA LEU A 64 14.75 -0.59 -8.52
C LEU A 64 15.91 -1.57 -8.39
N GLN A 65 16.13 -2.37 -9.42
CA GLN A 65 17.20 -3.36 -9.47
C GLN A 65 17.82 -3.38 -10.87
N ASP A 66 19.11 -3.05 -10.95
CA ASP A 66 19.88 -3.00 -12.20
C ASP A 66 19.22 -2.11 -13.27
N GLY A 67 18.69 -0.96 -12.85
CA GLY A 67 18.01 -0.01 -13.73
C GLY A 67 16.57 -0.40 -14.09
N ARG A 68 16.07 -1.55 -13.62
CA ARG A 68 14.72 -2.04 -13.89
C ARG A 68 13.80 -1.82 -12.69
N TYR A 69 12.54 -1.52 -12.97
CA TYR A 69 11.54 -1.24 -11.95
C TYR A 69 10.49 -2.33 -11.87
N GLY A 70 10.00 -2.58 -10.65
CA GLY A 70 8.83 -3.39 -10.39
C GLY A 70 8.02 -2.82 -9.23
N TYR A 71 6.73 -3.11 -9.22
CA TYR A 71 5.79 -2.56 -8.24
C TYR A 71 4.79 -3.61 -7.80
N ALA A 72 4.51 -3.65 -6.50
CA ALA A 72 3.46 -4.48 -5.93
C ALA A 72 2.67 -3.69 -4.89
N HIS A 73 1.40 -4.07 -4.69
CA HIS A 73 0.51 -3.47 -3.72
C HIS A 73 0.15 -4.47 -2.62
N LEU A 74 0.04 -4.01 -1.38
CA LEU A 74 -0.38 -4.80 -0.23
C LEU A 74 -1.32 -3.99 0.66
N VAL A 75 -2.35 -4.63 1.18
CA VAL A 75 -3.33 -3.99 2.08
C VAL A 75 -2.93 -4.11 3.56
N ASP A 76 -2.00 -5.01 3.89
CA ASP A 76 -1.55 -5.28 5.25
C ASP A 76 -0.03 -5.51 5.29
N PRO A 77 0.73 -4.89 6.22
CA PRO A 77 2.18 -5.01 6.30
C PRO A 77 2.70 -6.44 6.53
N SER A 78 1.87 -7.39 7.02
CA SER A 78 2.29 -8.79 7.13
C SER A 78 2.59 -9.44 5.77
N GLY A 79 2.01 -8.90 4.69
CA GLY A 79 2.28 -9.31 3.30
C GLY A 79 3.55 -8.72 2.70
N ALA A 80 4.36 -7.98 3.46
CA ALA A 80 5.52 -7.25 2.95
C ALA A 80 6.54 -8.13 2.22
N GLU A 81 6.91 -9.28 2.78
CA GLU A 81 7.88 -10.18 2.14
C GLU A 81 7.40 -10.63 0.76
N HIS A 82 6.13 -11.00 0.66
CA HIS A 82 5.52 -11.43 -0.60
C HIS A 82 5.48 -10.29 -1.62
N ALA A 83 4.97 -9.11 -1.23
CA ALA A 83 4.86 -7.96 -2.12
C ALA A 83 6.24 -7.50 -2.65
N VAL A 84 7.25 -7.48 -1.78
CA VAL A 84 8.63 -7.14 -2.19
C VAL A 84 9.16 -8.17 -3.19
N SER A 85 8.95 -9.47 -2.95
CA SER A 85 9.36 -10.54 -3.86
C SER A 85 8.64 -10.46 -5.22
N GLU A 86 7.35 -10.13 -5.23
CA GLU A 86 6.60 -9.88 -6.46
C GLU A 86 7.15 -8.67 -7.22
N ALA A 87 7.42 -7.55 -6.52
CA ALA A 87 8.01 -6.37 -7.13
C ALA A 87 9.38 -6.68 -7.75
N CYS A 88 10.23 -7.46 -7.08
CA CYS A 88 11.52 -7.92 -7.62
C CYS A 88 11.32 -8.83 -8.85
N SER A 89 10.35 -9.72 -8.81
CA SER A 89 10.03 -10.61 -9.93
C SER A 89 9.59 -9.82 -11.17
N ILE A 90 8.77 -8.78 -10.97
CA ILE A 90 8.37 -7.85 -12.03
C ILE A 90 9.59 -7.09 -12.56
N ALA A 91 10.44 -6.54 -11.68
CA ALA A 91 11.65 -5.83 -12.08
C ALA A 91 12.58 -6.70 -12.93
N ASN A 92 12.72 -7.98 -12.60
CA ASN A 92 13.54 -8.92 -13.37
C ASN A 92 12.96 -9.27 -14.74
N ALA A 93 11.64 -9.22 -14.90
CA ALA A 93 10.94 -9.43 -16.16
C ALA A 93 10.85 -8.16 -17.02
N SER A 94 11.09 -6.98 -16.42
CA SER A 94 11.08 -5.70 -17.13
C SER A 94 12.26 -5.59 -18.12
N PRO A 95 12.06 -4.95 -19.29
CA PRO A 95 13.08 -4.80 -20.34
C PRO A 95 14.36 -4.09 -19.91
#